data_AF-S3DAC1-F1
#
_entry.id   AF-S3DAC1-F1
#
_cell.length_a   1.000
_cell.length_b   1.000
_cell.length_c   1.000
_cell.angle_alpha   90.00
_cell.angle_beta   90.00
_cell.angle_gamma   90.00
#
_symmetry.space_group_name_H-M   'P 1'
#
loop_
_entity.id
_entity.type
_entity.pdbx_description
1 polymer ?
#
loop_
_entity_poly.entity_id
_entity_poly.type
_entity_poly.pdbx_seq_one_letter_code
_entity_poly.pdbx_strand_id
1 'polypeptide(L)'
;MTSHVVTEEKPLPLAFFQQIANASALDEISNSTGSVRFHIFWHGNRNRDTNKLLTSLMFFVYQTTRHGPQNGFRLCLVHPGFHIPSPDKIYGDPEDDIDRLEKTIPQGHMEIFVLGDAPIHTSDEEIGFTG
;
A
#
# COMPACT_ATOMS: atom_id res chain seq x y z
N MET A 1 19.00 23.87 -2.36
CA MET A 1 18.67 22.47 -2.07
C MET A 1 17.89 22.47 -0.76
N THR A 2 16.64 22.02 -0.78
CA THR A 2 15.78 22.03 0.40
C THR A 2 15.69 20.61 0.91
N SER A 3 16.10 20.35 2.15
CA SER A 3 15.93 19.06 2.81
C SER A 3 14.73 19.13 3.75
N HIS A 4 13.86 18.12 3.66
CA HIS A 4 12.75 17.94 4.57
C HIS A 4 13.06 16.73 5.45
N VAL A 5 13.07 16.93 6.77
CA VAL A 5 13.18 15.85 7.75
C VAL A 5 11.78 15.62 8.31
N VAL A 6 11.31 14.38 8.22
CA VAL A 6 10.01 13.97 8.75
C VAL A 6 10.22 13.47 10.18
N THR A 7 9.52 14.09 11.13
CA THR A 7 9.48 13.66 12.54
C THR A 7 8.03 13.64 13.01
N GLU A 8 7.77 13.13 14.21
CA GLU A 8 6.42 13.16 14.79
C GLU A 8 5.90 14.60 14.94
N GLU A 9 6.77 15.55 15.29
CA GLU A 9 6.43 16.97 15.43
C GLU A 9 6.37 17.72 14.08
N LYS A 10 6.89 17.10 13.01
CA LYS A 10 6.94 17.66 11.65
C LYS A 10 6.47 16.60 10.65
N PRO A 11 5.16 16.31 10.61
CA PRO A 11 4.62 15.33 9.69
C PRO A 11 4.78 15.78 8.23
N LEU A 12 4.70 14.82 7.31
CA LEU A 12 4.74 15.11 5.88
C LEU A 12 3.56 16.01 5.48
N PRO A 13 3.81 17.10 4.72
CA PRO A 13 2.72 17.91 4.19
C PRO A 13 1.93 17.11 3.16
N LEU A 14 0.60 17.29 3.11
CA LEU A 14 -0.26 16.58 2.16
C LEU A 14 0.18 16.78 0.69
N ALA A 15 0.71 17.96 0.36
CA ALA A 15 1.23 18.26 -0.98
C ALA A 15 2.39 17.34 -1.39
N PHE A 16 3.12 16.74 -0.45
CA PHE A 16 4.17 15.76 -0.74
C PHE A 16 3.60 14.50 -1.41
N PHE A 17 2.41 14.04 -0.99
CA PHE A 17 1.77 12.89 -1.62
C PHE A 17 1.40 13.17 -3.08
N GLN A 18 0.95 14.40 -3.39
CA GLN A 18 0.72 14.81 -4.78
C GLN A 18 2.01 14.82 -5.59
N GLN A 19 3.12 15.24 -5.00
CA GLN A 19 4.41 15.26 -5.67
C GLN A 19 4.90 13.84 -5.99
N ILE A 20 4.74 12.88 -5.06
CA ILE A 20 5.06 11.47 -5.33
C ILE A 20 4.16 10.94 -6.46
N ALA A 21 2.86 11.20 -6.40
CA ALA A 21 1.93 10.74 -7.44
C ALA A 21 2.27 11.32 -8.82
N ASN A 22 2.56 12.62 -8.90
CA ASN A 22 2.95 13.29 -10.15
C ASN A 22 4.33 12.86 -10.68
N ALA A 23 5.20 12.34 -9.83
CA ALA A 23 6.48 11.80 -10.27
C ALA A 23 6.34 10.43 -10.98
N SER A 24 5.15 9.79 -10.89
CA SER A 24 4.88 8.45 -11.43
C SER A 24 6.00 7.44 -11.12
N ALA A 25 6.52 7.50 -9.90
CA ALA A 25 7.66 6.69 -9.47
C ALA A 25 7.26 5.25 -9.06
N LEU A 26 5.96 4.97 -9.02
CA LEU A 26 5.37 3.71 -8.57
C LEU A 26 4.41 3.17 -9.62
N ASP A 27 4.09 1.89 -9.52
CA ASP A 27 3.05 1.27 -10.36
C ASP A 27 1.70 1.94 -10.12
N GLU A 28 0.97 2.15 -11.20
CA GLU A 28 -0.36 2.76 -11.21
C GLU A 28 -1.38 1.74 -11.71
N ILE A 29 -2.38 1.43 -10.89
CA ILE A 29 -3.44 0.48 -11.21
C ILE A 29 -4.82 1.10 -11.03
N SER A 30 -5.83 0.55 -11.70
CA SER A 30 -7.21 0.99 -11.51
C SER A 30 -7.87 0.29 -10.32
N ASN A 31 -8.88 0.92 -9.72
CA ASN A 31 -9.75 0.29 -8.72
C ASN A 31 -10.81 -0.64 -9.33
N SER A 32 -10.54 -1.22 -10.50
CA SER A 32 -11.44 -2.23 -11.07
C SER A 32 -11.44 -3.46 -10.15
N THR A 33 -12.60 -4.09 -10.01
CA THR A 33 -12.74 -5.27 -9.15
C THR A 33 -11.73 -6.36 -9.53
N GLY A 34 -10.97 -6.83 -8.55
CA GLY A 34 -9.90 -7.82 -8.69
C GLY A 34 -8.54 -7.28 -9.12
N SER A 35 -8.44 -6.03 -9.60
CA SER A 35 -7.17 -5.47 -10.08
C SER A 35 -6.14 -5.31 -8.95
N VAL A 36 -6.56 -4.92 -7.75
CA VAL A 36 -5.64 -4.74 -6.62
C VAL A 36 -5.16 -6.10 -6.14
N ARG A 37 -6.06 -7.07 -6.00
CA ARG A 37 -5.72 -8.44 -5.60
C ARG A 37 -4.75 -9.09 -6.58
N PHE A 38 -5.05 -9.00 -7.87
CA PHE A 38 -4.18 -9.51 -8.93
C PHE A 38 -2.79 -8.88 -8.85
N HIS A 39 -2.72 -7.56 -8.67
CA HIS A 39 -1.45 -6.85 -8.59
C HIS A 39 -0.62 -7.32 -7.39
N ILE A 40 -1.19 -7.34 -6.18
CA ILE A 40 -0.48 -7.81 -4.98
C ILE A 40 -0.02 -9.26 -5.14
N PHE A 41 -0.82 -10.15 -5.75
CA PHE A 41 -0.48 -11.56 -5.87
C PHE A 41 0.67 -11.84 -6.86
N TRP A 42 0.69 -11.13 -7.99
CA TRP A 42 1.66 -11.37 -9.07
C TRP A 42 2.90 -10.48 -9.01
N HIS A 43 2.75 -9.25 -8.53
CA HIS A 43 3.84 -8.28 -8.43
C HIS A 43 4.40 -8.16 -7.01
N GLY A 44 3.66 -8.65 -6.01
CA GLY A 44 4.18 -8.81 -4.66
C GLY A 44 5.22 -9.92 -4.61
N ASN A 45 6.39 -9.61 -4.08
CA ASN A 45 7.42 -10.59 -3.78
C ASN A 45 6.95 -11.51 -2.65
N ARG A 46 6.22 -12.58 -2.99
CA ARG A 46 5.61 -13.51 -2.03
C ARG A 46 6.38 -14.81 -1.89
N ASN A 47 6.30 -15.39 -0.69
CA ASN A 47 6.64 -16.78 -0.47
C ASN A 47 5.58 -17.68 -1.13
N ARG A 48 6.00 -18.58 -2.03
CA ARG A 48 5.08 -19.40 -2.84
C ARG A 48 4.32 -20.46 -2.05
N ASP A 49 4.85 -20.90 -0.91
CA ASP A 49 4.26 -21.96 -0.08
C ASP A 49 3.23 -21.40 0.90
N THR A 50 3.47 -20.19 1.40
CA THR A 50 2.63 -19.54 2.43
C THR A 50 1.76 -18.42 1.89
N ASN A 51 1.99 -17.98 0.65
CA ASN A 51 1.31 -16.83 0.04
C ASN A 51 1.42 -15.53 0.84
N LYS A 52 2.46 -15.39 1.66
CA LYS A 52 2.75 -14.17 2.41
C LYS A 52 3.78 -13.32 1.67
N LEU A 53 3.62 -12.00 1.70
CA LEU A 53 4.64 -11.08 1.19
C LEU A 53 5.95 -11.18 2.00
N LEU A 54 7.07 -11.23 1.31
CA LEU A 54 8.41 -11.23 1.89
C LEU A 54 8.95 -9.80 2.10
N THR A 55 8.52 -8.87 1.25
CA THR A 55 8.92 -7.45 1.30
C THR A 55 7.69 -6.57 1.13
N SER A 56 7.79 -5.32 1.59
CA SER A 56 6.72 -4.35 1.37
C SER A 56 6.48 -4.12 -0.13
N LEU A 57 5.22 -3.89 -0.48
CA LEU A 57 4.80 -3.49 -1.83
C LEU A 57 4.09 -2.14 -1.74
N MET A 58 4.45 -1.20 -2.62
CA MET A 58 3.86 0.15 -2.63
C MET A 58 3.46 0.55 -4.05
N PHE A 59 2.21 1.02 -4.21
CA PHE A 59 1.63 1.34 -5.52
C PHE A 59 0.48 2.35 -5.38
N PHE A 60 0.07 2.94 -6.50
CA PHE A 60 -1.09 3.83 -6.57
C PHE A 60 -2.31 3.12 -7.14
N VAL A 61 -3.47 3.37 -6.54
CA VAL A 61 -4.78 3.00 -7.08
C VAL A 61 -5.51 4.26 -7.52
N TYR A 62 -5.95 4.28 -8.78
CA TYR A 62 -6.74 5.35 -9.39
C TYR A 62 -8.15 4.88 -9.73
N GLN A 63 -9.08 5.83 -9.83
CA GLN A 63 -10.43 5.54 -10.27
C GLN A 63 -10.46 5.06 -11.73
N THR A 64 -11.07 3.91 -11.99
CA THR A 64 -11.29 3.40 -13.36
C THR A 64 -11.98 4.48 -14.20
N THR A 65 -11.52 4.68 -15.44
CA THR A 65 -11.94 5.72 -16.41
C THR A 65 -11.47 7.15 -16.17
N ARG A 66 -10.75 7.44 -15.07
CA ARG A 66 -10.26 8.79 -14.77
C ARG A 66 -8.78 8.76 -14.36
N HIS A 67 -7.91 9.26 -15.23
CA HIS A 67 -6.46 9.25 -14.99
C HIS A 67 -5.98 10.53 -14.30
N GLY A 68 -4.97 10.38 -13.45
CA GLY A 68 -4.25 11.48 -12.81
C GLY A 68 -4.78 11.86 -11.42
N PRO A 69 -3.90 12.43 -10.57
CA PRO A 69 -4.17 12.66 -9.14
C PRO A 69 -5.29 13.67 -8.87
N GLN A 70 -5.62 14.53 -9.83
CA GLN A 70 -6.76 15.46 -9.74
C GLN A 70 -8.12 14.74 -9.62
N ASN A 71 -8.19 13.48 -10.06
CA ASN A 71 -9.40 12.66 -9.97
C ASN A 71 -9.50 11.88 -8.66
N GLY A 72 -8.51 12.04 -7.78
CA GLY A 72 -8.35 11.30 -6.55
C GLY A 72 -7.56 10.01 -6.76
N PHE A 73 -6.78 9.64 -5.75
CA PHE A 73 -5.98 8.42 -5.74
C PHE A 73 -5.78 7.89 -4.32
N ARG A 74 -5.37 6.62 -4.26
CA ARG A 74 -4.98 5.96 -3.02
C ARG A 74 -3.54 5.45 -3.13
N LEU A 75 -2.68 5.89 -2.23
CA LEU A 75 -1.35 5.30 -2.04
C LEU A 75 -1.51 4.08 -1.13
N CYS A 76 -1.14 2.91 -1.64
CA CYS A 76 -1.24 1.65 -0.91
C CYS A 76 0.16 1.21 -0.48
N LEU A 77 0.30 0.88 0.79
CA LEU A 77 1.47 0.19 1.35
C LEU A 77 1.01 -1.16 1.89
N VAL A 78 1.56 -2.24 1.37
CA VAL A 78 1.28 -3.59 1.86
C VAL A 78 2.54 -4.09 2.58
N HIS A 79 2.41 -4.39 3.87
CA HIS A 79 3.51 -4.81 4.71
C HIS A 79 3.92 -6.28 4.47
N PRO A 80 5.18 -6.63 4.81
CA PRO A 80 5.62 -8.02 4.83
C PRO A 80 4.73 -8.85 5.76
N GLY A 81 4.55 -10.13 5.44
CA GLY A 81 3.69 -11.04 6.19
C GLY A 81 2.22 -10.98 5.82
N PHE A 82 1.76 -9.96 5.08
CA PHE A 82 0.41 -9.91 4.55
C PHE A 82 0.13 -11.13 3.66
N HIS A 83 -0.95 -11.86 3.97
CA HIS A 83 -1.32 -13.10 3.32
C HIS A 83 -2.33 -12.85 2.19
N ILE A 84 -2.01 -13.28 0.98
CA ILE A 84 -2.89 -13.18 -0.19
C ILE A 84 -3.12 -14.56 -0.83
N PRO A 85 -4.23 -15.24 -0.50
CA PRO A 85 -4.40 -16.67 -0.82
C PRO A 85 -4.49 -16.95 -2.33
N SER A 86 -5.03 -16.01 -3.11
CA SER A 86 -5.29 -16.17 -4.54
C SER A 86 -5.28 -14.81 -5.27
N PRO A 87 -5.02 -14.81 -6.59
CA PRO A 87 -5.13 -13.60 -7.42
C PRO A 87 -6.58 -13.16 -7.63
N ASP A 88 -7.53 -14.10 -7.50
CA ASP A 88 -8.95 -13.88 -7.70
C ASP A 88 -9.72 -14.08 -6.39
N LYS A 89 -10.79 -13.32 -6.21
CA LYS A 89 -11.73 -13.54 -5.10
C LYS A 89 -12.74 -14.62 -5.50
N ILE A 90 -13.02 -15.57 -4.62
CA ILE A 90 -14.07 -16.57 -4.85
C ILE A 90 -15.43 -15.89 -4.73
N TYR A 91 -16.32 -16.15 -5.69
CA TYR A 91 -17.68 -15.61 -5.66
C TYR A 91 -18.42 -16.08 -4.40
N GLY A 92 -18.92 -15.12 -3.62
CA GLY A 92 -19.63 -15.37 -2.36
C GLY A 92 -18.75 -15.25 -1.11
N ASP A 93 -17.43 -15.08 -1.24
CA ASP A 93 -16.58 -14.79 -0.09
C ASP A 93 -16.91 -13.43 0.54
N PRO A 94 -16.81 -13.30 1.87
CA PRO A 94 -17.04 -12.04 2.57
C PRO A 94 -16.08 -10.95 2.10
N GLU A 95 -16.46 -9.68 2.28
CA GLU A 95 -15.59 -8.53 2.00
C GLU A 95 -14.32 -8.59 2.87
N ASP A 96 -13.15 -8.44 2.25
CA ASP A 96 -11.85 -8.35 2.92
C ASP A 96 -11.19 -6.98 2.73
N ASP A 97 -10.01 -6.80 3.32
CA ASP A 97 -9.32 -5.50 3.31
C ASP A 97 -8.87 -5.06 1.91
N ILE A 98 -8.67 -5.99 0.97
CA ILE A 98 -8.30 -5.66 -0.41
C ILE A 98 -9.51 -5.08 -1.14
N ASP A 99 -10.71 -5.62 -0.90
CA ASP A 99 -11.94 -5.11 -1.53
C ASP A 99 -12.21 -3.63 -1.18
N ARG A 100 -11.74 -3.18 0.00
CA ARG A 100 -11.83 -1.77 0.41
C ARG A 100 -10.96 -0.87 -0.48
N LEU A 101 -9.82 -1.36 -0.96
CA LEU A 101 -8.94 -0.62 -1.88
C LEU A 101 -9.54 -0.45 -3.26
N GLU A 102 -10.50 -1.31 -3.64
CA GLU A 102 -11.20 -1.27 -4.92
C GLU A 102 -12.48 -0.40 -4.87
N LYS A 103 -12.84 0.14 -3.71
CA LYS A 103 -13.97 1.07 -3.59
C LYS A 103 -13.73 2.38 -4.33
N THR A 104 -14.83 3.02 -4.71
CA THR A 104 -14.84 4.35 -5.33
C THR A 104 -13.99 5.33 -4.55
N ILE A 105 -13.12 6.04 -5.26
CA ILE A 105 -12.30 7.12 -4.70
C ILE A 105 -13.00 8.44 -5.01
N PRO A 106 -13.40 9.25 -4.01
CA PRO A 106 -14.02 10.54 -4.27
C PRO A 106 -13.07 11.48 -5.02
N GLN A 107 -13.64 12.33 -5.87
CA GLN A 107 -12.84 13.24 -6.69
C GLN A 107 -11.99 14.18 -5.82
N GLY A 108 -10.69 14.26 -6.12
CA GLY A 108 -9.73 15.11 -5.42
C GLY A 108 -9.23 14.56 -4.08
N HIS A 109 -9.67 13.37 -3.67
CA HIS A 109 -9.18 12.74 -2.45
C HIS A 109 -7.77 12.16 -2.62
N MET A 110 -6.97 12.28 -1.56
CA MET A 110 -5.68 11.61 -1.44
C MET A 110 -5.72 10.74 -0.21
N GLU A 111 -5.68 9.44 -0.41
CA GLU A 111 -5.85 8.47 0.66
C GLU A 111 -4.59 7.63 0.81
N ILE A 112 -4.27 7.25 2.05
CA ILE A 112 -3.19 6.31 2.35
C ILE A 112 -3.84 5.10 3.00
N PHE A 113 -3.58 3.92 2.44
CA PHE A 113 -4.00 2.66 3.02
C PHE A 113 -2.79 1.80 3.31
N VAL A 114 -2.77 1.24 4.50
CA VAL A 114 -1.74 0.33 4.96
C VAL A 114 -2.38 -1.02 5.24
N LEU A 115 -1.88 -2.06 4.57
CA LEU A 115 -2.35 -3.43 4.75
C LEU A 115 -1.30 -4.27 5.47
N GLY A 116 -1.75 -5.07 6.43
CA GLY A 116 -0.89 -5.88 7.30
C GLY A 116 -0.34 -5.10 8.48
N ASP A 117 0.25 -5.83 9.43
CA ASP A 117 0.86 -5.24 10.61
C ASP A 117 2.16 -4.52 10.24
N ALA A 118 2.41 -3.37 10.87
CA ALA A 118 3.69 -2.69 10.72
C ALA A 118 4.83 -3.65 11.11
N PRO A 119 5.93 -3.69 10.34
CA PRO A 119 7.07 -4.50 10.72
C PRO A 119 7.53 -4.05 12.10
N ILE A 120 7.63 -4.99 13.03
CA ILE A 120 8.19 -4.73 14.36
C ILE A 120 9.64 -4.35 14.13
N HIS A 121 9.95 -3.07 14.16
CA HIS A 121 11.31 -2.62 14.36
C HIS A 121 11.67 -3.09 15.76
N THR A 122 12.49 -4.14 15.88
CA THR A 122 13.20 -4.42 17.13
C THR A 122 14.22 -3.31 17.35
N SER A 123 13.73 -2.11 17.65
CA SER A 123 14.49 -1.10 18.36
C SER A 123 14.40 -1.51 19.82
N ASP A 124 15.29 -2.41 20.23
CA ASP A 124 15.87 -2.49 21.57
C ASP A 124 16.99 -3.54 21.50
N GLU A 125 18.21 -3.04 21.27
CA GLU A 125 19.40 -3.66 21.83
C GLU A 125 19.26 -3.65 23.36
N GLU A 126 18.56 -4.63 23.95
CA GLU A 126 18.82 -4.98 25.34
C GLU A 126 20.07 -5.86 25.37
N ILE A 127 21.19 -5.16 25.58
CA ILE A 127 22.47 -5.69 26.04
C ILE A 127 22.22 -6.47 27.33
N GLY A 128 22.03 -7.78 27.21
CA GLY A 128 22.01 -8.72 28.33
C GLY A 128 23.33 -9.47 28.43
N PHE A 129 24.42 -8.78 28.80
CA PHE A 129 25.61 -9.44 29.31
C PHE A 129 25.23 -10.12 30.64
N THR A 130 25.01 -11.44 30.61
CA THR A 130 24.99 -12.24 31.83
C THR A 130 26.42 -12.68 32.10
N GLY A 131 26.91 -12.28 33.27
CA GLY A 131 28.28 -12.54 33.75
C GLY A 131 28.52 -13.99 34.17
#